data_AF-A0A455UK16-F1
#
_entry.id   AF-A0A455UK16-F1
#
_cell.length_a   1.000
_cell.length_b   1.000
_cell.length_c   1.000
_cell.angle_alpha   90.00
_cell.angle_beta   90.00
_cell.angle_gamma   90.00
#
_symmetry.space_group_name_H-M   'P 1'
#
loop_
_entity.id
_entity.type
_entity.pdbx_description
1 polymer ?
#
loop_
_entity_poly.entity_id
_entity_poly.type
_entity_poly.pdbx_seq_one_letter_code
_entity_poly.pdbx_strand_id
1 'polypeptide(L)'
;MSDTFNADRLTRLCDFLRQSPTSWHATDNMATRLEQAGFQRLEEKANWQLTPGKRYYVTRNESAIIAFQLPESDLASLRMIGAHTDSPGLHLKPNASQRSAGWLQLGVQVYGGVLLAPWFDRDLGLAGRVHVRHADGRLESVLLNVDRAIATIPSLAIHLDRDVNSGRPINPQTQMAPVLLQSETATLAELVAQWLEEQHGLRAVEIVDFELGFYDVQPPSLVGVKQELVASARLDNLLSCFMGLEALLACDGSQGALLVANDHEEVGSASACGAQGPFWRTF
;
A
#
# COMPACT_ATOMS: atom_id res chain seq x y z
N MET A 1 18.90 27.30 9.95
CA MET A 1 18.07 26.09 10.06
C MET A 1 18.92 25.08 10.80
N SER A 2 18.47 24.49 11.90
CA SER A 2 19.31 23.52 12.61
C SER A 2 19.58 22.32 11.70
N ASP A 3 20.75 21.70 11.83
CA ASP A 3 21.17 20.48 11.12
C ASP A 3 20.24 19.26 11.33
N THR A 4 19.08 19.45 11.95
CA THR A 4 18.16 18.42 12.44
C THR A 4 17.19 17.92 11.37
N PHE A 5 17.07 18.60 10.23
CA PHE A 5 16.20 18.16 9.13
C PHE A 5 16.98 18.08 7.82
N ASN A 6 17.36 16.85 7.44
CA ASN A 6 17.87 16.59 6.10
C ASN A 6 16.71 16.70 5.11
N ALA A 7 16.59 17.86 4.46
CA ALA A 7 15.51 18.17 3.51
C ALA A 7 15.39 17.14 2.38
N ASP A 8 16.52 16.63 1.89
CA ASP A 8 16.59 15.63 0.84
C ASP A 8 16.00 14.27 1.29
N ARG A 9 16.26 13.85 2.54
CA ARG A 9 15.61 12.66 3.11
C ARG A 9 14.10 12.84 3.28
N LEU A 10 13.65 14.03 3.67
CA LEU A 10 12.22 14.32 3.78
C LEU A 10 11.51 14.29 2.43
N THR A 11 12.13 14.86 1.39
CA THR A 11 11.61 14.78 0.02
C THR A 11 11.46 13.32 -0.40
N ARG A 12 12.50 12.49 -0.21
CA ARG A 12 12.41 11.05 -0.51
C ARG A 12 11.35 10.32 0.30
N LEU A 13 11.12 10.68 1.57
CA LEU A 13 10.05 10.10 2.38
C LEU A 13 8.67 10.46 1.80
N CYS A 14 8.45 11.73 1.46
CA CYS A 14 7.20 12.18 0.86
C CYS A 14 6.94 11.48 -0.49
N ASP A 15 7.96 11.34 -1.32
CA ASP A 15 7.87 10.62 -2.59
C ASP A 15 7.54 9.13 -2.36
N PHE A 16 8.20 8.50 -1.38
CA PHE A 16 7.92 7.11 -1.00
C PHE A 16 6.47 6.90 -0.56
N LEU A 17 5.96 7.77 0.31
CA LEU A 17 4.58 7.71 0.81
C LEU A 17 3.54 7.94 -0.30
N ARG A 18 3.81 8.89 -1.19
CA ARG A 18 2.95 9.21 -2.34
C ARG A 18 2.83 8.02 -3.29
N GLN A 19 3.95 7.38 -3.61
CA GLN A 19 4.01 6.26 -4.55
C GLN A 19 3.58 4.93 -3.94
N SER A 20 3.19 4.90 -2.65
CA SER A 20 2.84 3.68 -1.92
C SER A 20 1.41 3.75 -1.35
N PRO A 21 0.35 3.85 -2.18
CA PRO A 21 -1.02 3.92 -1.70
C PRO A 21 -1.53 2.60 -1.09
N THR A 22 -0.90 1.46 -1.40
CA THR A 22 -1.21 0.13 -0.85
C THR A 22 0.05 -0.66 -0.52
N SER A 23 -0.08 -1.79 0.20
CA SER A 23 1.05 -2.68 0.55
C SER A 23 1.79 -3.21 -0.68
N TRP A 24 1.06 -3.51 -1.77
CA TRP A 24 1.67 -3.91 -3.04
C TRP A 24 2.52 -2.80 -3.67
N HIS A 25 2.01 -1.56 -3.70
CA HIS A 25 2.78 -0.42 -4.21
C HIS A 25 3.97 -0.08 -3.31
N ALA A 26 3.83 -0.22 -1.99
CA ALA A 26 4.95 -0.06 -1.06
C ALA A 26 6.06 -1.08 -1.33
N THR A 27 5.69 -2.34 -1.54
CA THR A 27 6.62 -3.42 -1.87
C THR A 27 7.28 -3.22 -3.23
N ASP A 28 6.52 -2.84 -4.27
CA ASP A 28 7.05 -2.53 -5.60
C ASP A 28 8.02 -1.33 -5.60
N ASN A 29 7.67 -0.27 -4.85
CA ASN A 29 8.54 0.88 -4.66
C ASN A 29 9.85 0.50 -3.95
N MET A 30 9.78 -0.28 -2.87
CA MET A 30 10.98 -0.79 -2.20
C MET A 30 11.82 -1.68 -3.12
N ALA A 31 11.19 -2.62 -3.85
CA ALA A 31 11.86 -3.50 -4.79
C ALA A 31 12.59 -2.71 -5.89
N THR A 32 11.93 -1.74 -6.52
CA THR A 32 12.52 -0.87 -7.54
C THR A 32 13.77 -0.16 -7.02
N ARG A 33 13.70 0.39 -5.80
CA ARG A 33 14.85 1.07 -5.18
C ARG A 33 15.99 0.13 -4.82
N LEU A 34 15.67 -1.10 -4.40
CA LEU A 34 16.65 -2.15 -4.14
C LEU A 34 17.36 -2.56 -5.44
N GLU A 35 16.63 -2.80 -6.52
CA GLU A 35 17.19 -3.14 -7.83
C GLU A 35 18.10 -2.02 -8.37
N GLN A 36 17.68 -0.75 -8.24
CA GLN A 36 18.51 0.41 -8.60
C GLN A 36 19.83 0.47 -7.80
N ALA A 37 19.83 -0.05 -6.57
CA ALA A 37 21.02 -0.16 -5.72
C ALA A 37 21.80 -1.48 -5.91
N GLY A 38 21.46 -2.27 -6.93
CA GLY A 38 22.16 -3.50 -7.30
C GLY A 38 21.77 -4.73 -6.47
N PHE A 39 20.64 -4.71 -5.76
CA PHE A 39 20.10 -5.91 -5.15
C PHE A 39 19.54 -6.83 -6.24
N GLN A 40 19.83 -8.13 -6.11
CA GLN A 40 19.28 -9.14 -7.01
C GLN A 40 17.97 -9.70 -6.45
N ARG A 41 16.91 -9.70 -7.27
CA ARG A 41 15.66 -10.39 -6.95
C ARG A 41 15.89 -11.90 -6.90
N LEU A 42 15.38 -12.53 -5.85
CA LEU A 42 15.33 -13.98 -5.69
C LEU A 42 13.90 -14.47 -5.95
N GLU A 43 13.80 -15.61 -6.63
CA GLU A 43 12.54 -16.33 -6.76
C GLU A 43 12.39 -17.31 -5.58
N GLU A 44 11.33 -17.16 -4.81
CA GLU A 44 11.11 -17.93 -3.58
C GLU A 44 11.12 -19.46 -3.79
N LYS A 45 10.72 -19.92 -5.00
CA LYS A 45 10.65 -21.34 -5.35
C LYS A 45 11.96 -21.89 -5.93
N ALA A 46 12.93 -21.04 -6.24
CA ALA A 46 14.21 -21.45 -6.81
C ALA A 46 15.19 -21.86 -5.71
N ASN A 47 16.15 -22.73 -6.06
CA ASN A 47 17.30 -22.98 -5.19
C ASN A 47 18.25 -21.79 -5.27
N TRP A 48 18.50 -21.13 -4.14
CA TRP A 48 19.34 -19.93 -4.10
C TRP A 48 20.82 -20.28 -4.04
N GLN A 49 21.62 -19.58 -4.85
CA GLN A 49 23.07 -19.58 -4.77
C GLN A 49 23.53 -18.19 -4.33
N LEU A 50 23.71 -18.03 -3.02
CA LEU A 50 24.08 -16.75 -2.44
C LEU A 50 25.60 -16.59 -2.41
N THR A 51 26.07 -15.40 -2.75
CA THR A 51 27.49 -15.05 -2.77
C THR A 51 27.80 -14.05 -1.65
N PRO A 52 28.87 -14.24 -0.87
CA PRO A 52 29.33 -13.26 0.11
C PRO A 52 29.50 -11.86 -0.52
N GLY A 53 29.22 -10.82 0.26
CA GLY A 53 29.26 -9.42 -0.19
C GLY A 53 28.12 -8.99 -1.13
N LYS A 54 27.26 -9.91 -1.58
CA LYS A 54 26.12 -9.58 -2.46
C LYS A 54 24.86 -9.21 -1.69
N ARG A 55 23.95 -8.56 -2.41
CA ARG A 55 22.70 -7.96 -1.95
C ARG A 55 21.54 -8.62 -2.67
N TYR A 56 20.49 -8.97 -1.94
CA TYR A 56 19.38 -9.74 -2.47
C TYR A 56 18.06 -9.33 -1.84
N TYR A 57 16.95 -9.59 -2.52
CA TYR A 57 15.63 -9.47 -1.92
C TYR A 57 14.66 -10.52 -2.49
N VAL A 58 13.62 -10.83 -1.72
CA VAL A 58 12.55 -11.73 -2.09
C VAL A 58 11.21 -11.12 -1.66
N THR A 59 10.17 -11.37 -2.44
CA THR A 59 8.81 -10.90 -2.15
C THR A 59 7.86 -12.08 -2.01
N ARG A 60 6.85 -11.97 -1.14
CA ARG A 60 5.74 -12.92 -1.07
C ARG A 60 4.41 -12.18 -1.19
N ASN A 61 3.49 -12.74 -1.99
CA ASN A 61 2.22 -12.10 -2.36
C ASN A 61 2.37 -10.72 -3.05
N GLU A 62 3.59 -10.34 -3.45
CA GLU A 62 3.96 -8.98 -3.87
C GLU A 62 3.62 -7.87 -2.85
N SER A 63 3.22 -8.24 -1.63
CA SER A 63 2.84 -7.28 -0.57
C SER A 63 3.77 -7.30 0.64
N ALA A 64 4.60 -8.34 0.78
CA ALA A 64 5.67 -8.41 1.78
C ALA A 64 7.03 -8.56 1.09
N ILE A 65 8.07 -7.99 1.70
CA ILE A 65 9.44 -8.00 1.18
C ILE A 65 10.47 -8.27 2.27
N ILE A 66 11.43 -9.12 1.93
CA ILE A 66 12.65 -9.35 2.71
C ILE A 66 13.83 -8.94 1.84
N ALA A 67 14.67 -8.03 2.33
CA ALA A 67 15.86 -7.56 1.65
C ALA A 67 17.09 -7.67 2.56
N PHE A 68 18.22 -8.11 2.03
CA PHE A 68 19.40 -8.37 2.84
C PHE A 68 20.72 -8.16 2.10
N GLN A 69 21.74 -7.82 2.88
CA GLN A 69 23.14 -7.72 2.49
C GLN A 69 23.92 -8.80 3.24
N LEU A 70 24.67 -9.63 2.52
CA LEU A 70 25.60 -10.58 3.12
C LEU A 70 26.97 -9.93 3.32
N PRO A 71 27.68 -10.18 4.43
CA PRO A 71 29.05 -9.70 4.58
C PRO A 71 29.97 -10.44 3.59
N GLU A 72 31.14 -9.85 3.30
CA GLU A 72 32.20 -10.53 2.54
C GLU A 72 32.85 -11.65 3.35
N SER A 73 32.91 -11.49 4.68
CA SER A 73 33.38 -12.51 5.62
C SER A 73 32.27 -13.50 5.99
N ASP A 74 32.61 -14.50 6.80
CA ASP A 74 31.61 -15.39 7.39
C ASP A 74 30.53 -14.61 8.15
N LEU A 75 29.28 -15.02 7.98
CA LEU A 75 28.13 -14.41 8.66
C LEU A 75 28.15 -14.76 10.15
N ALA A 76 28.74 -13.87 10.97
CA ALA A 76 28.78 -14.03 12.41
C ALA A 76 27.51 -13.53 13.13
N SER A 77 26.85 -12.51 12.57
CA SER A 77 25.63 -11.94 13.15
C SER A 77 24.79 -11.23 12.08
N LEU A 78 23.48 -11.13 12.32
CA LEU A 78 22.52 -10.45 11.46
C LEU A 78 21.92 -9.25 12.19
N ARG A 79 21.97 -8.07 11.57
CA ARG A 79 21.26 -6.87 12.02
C ARG A 79 19.92 -6.81 11.32
N MET A 80 18.83 -6.87 12.08
CA MET A 80 17.49 -6.97 11.53
C MET A 80 16.67 -5.74 11.87
N ILE A 81 15.95 -5.22 10.88
CA ILE A 81 14.91 -4.20 11.04
C ILE A 81 13.59 -4.84 10.59
N GLY A 82 12.59 -4.80 11.46
CA GLY A 82 11.22 -5.22 11.15
C GLY A 82 10.31 -4.01 10.96
N ALA A 83 9.46 -4.06 9.95
CA ALA A 83 8.40 -3.09 9.69
C ALA A 83 7.18 -3.80 9.06
N HIS A 84 6.12 -3.05 8.71
CA HIS A 84 5.01 -3.57 7.94
C HIS A 84 4.56 -2.61 6.83
N THR A 85 4.04 -3.20 5.77
CA THR A 85 3.66 -2.53 4.51
C THR A 85 2.20 -2.11 4.48
N ASP A 86 1.35 -2.73 5.30
CA ASP A 86 -0.05 -2.38 5.41
C ASP A 86 -0.30 -1.23 6.38
N SER A 87 -1.45 -0.60 6.18
CA SER A 87 -2.01 0.43 7.05
C SER A 87 -3.53 0.21 7.10
N PRO A 88 -4.23 0.70 8.14
CA PRO A 88 -5.67 0.59 8.21
C PRO A 88 -6.33 1.31 7.02
N GLY A 89 -7.33 0.69 6.40
CA GLY A 89 -7.92 1.18 5.15
C GLY A 89 -9.36 0.74 4.89
N LEU A 90 -9.95 1.31 3.83
CA LEU A 90 -11.26 0.93 3.29
C LEU A 90 -11.06 0.16 1.99
N HIS A 91 -11.18 -1.16 2.05
CA HIS A 91 -11.00 -2.03 0.88
C HIS A 91 -12.35 -2.32 0.23
N LEU A 92 -12.38 -2.47 -1.09
CA LEU A 92 -13.57 -2.88 -1.80
C LEU A 92 -13.98 -4.30 -1.39
N LYS A 93 -15.29 -4.51 -1.27
CA LYS A 93 -15.84 -5.87 -1.22
C LYS A 93 -15.72 -6.53 -2.61
N PRO A 94 -15.68 -7.87 -2.70
CA PRO A 94 -15.68 -8.56 -4.00
C PRO A 94 -16.87 -8.15 -4.88
N ASN A 95 -18.06 -8.04 -4.27
CA ASN A 95 -19.27 -7.47 -4.88
C ASN A 95 -19.51 -6.05 -4.34
N ALA A 96 -18.66 -5.10 -4.74
CA ALA A 96 -18.70 -3.73 -4.22
C ALA A 96 -19.84 -2.87 -4.77
N SER A 97 -20.32 -3.11 -5.99
CA SER A 97 -21.27 -2.18 -6.64
C SER A 97 -22.60 -2.09 -5.87
N GLN A 98 -22.98 -0.88 -5.49
CA GLN A 98 -24.26 -0.56 -4.83
C GLN A 98 -24.88 0.67 -5.50
N ARG A 99 -26.21 0.75 -5.55
CA ARG A 99 -26.91 1.93 -6.08
C ARG A 99 -27.89 2.48 -5.06
N SER A 100 -27.87 3.80 -4.91
CA SER A 100 -28.82 4.52 -4.08
C SER A 100 -29.05 5.91 -4.64
N ALA A 101 -30.31 6.31 -4.77
CA ALA A 101 -30.71 7.64 -5.24
C ALA A 101 -30.04 8.11 -6.57
N GLY A 102 -29.82 7.18 -7.51
CA GLY A 102 -29.19 7.46 -8.82
C GLY A 102 -27.66 7.53 -8.81
N TRP A 103 -27.02 7.20 -7.70
CA TRP A 103 -25.57 7.17 -7.54
C TRP A 103 -25.03 5.75 -7.53
N LEU A 104 -23.92 5.53 -8.24
CA LEU A 104 -23.07 4.37 -8.04
C LEU A 104 -22.19 4.62 -6.81
N GLN A 105 -22.34 3.75 -5.82
CA GLN A 105 -21.52 3.69 -4.61
C GLN A 105 -20.75 2.37 -4.58
N LEU A 106 -19.61 2.35 -3.90
CA LEU A 106 -18.84 1.13 -3.69
C LEU A 106 -18.87 0.71 -2.22
N GLY A 107 -19.40 -0.48 -1.97
CA GLY A 107 -19.36 -1.12 -0.67
C GLY A 107 -17.93 -1.48 -0.27
N VAL A 108 -17.54 -1.03 0.92
CA VAL A 108 -16.21 -1.26 1.48
C VAL A 108 -16.24 -2.20 2.68
N GLN A 109 -15.12 -2.83 2.96
CA GLN A 109 -14.78 -3.52 4.19
C GLN A 109 -13.69 -2.74 4.93
N VAL A 110 -13.79 -2.71 6.25
CA VAL A 110 -12.78 -2.10 7.12
C VAL A 110 -11.62 -3.08 7.26
N TYR A 111 -10.41 -2.63 6.91
CA TYR A 111 -9.17 -3.37 7.10
C TYR A 111 -8.39 -2.74 8.26
N GLY A 112 -8.14 -3.50 9.33
CA GLY A 112 -7.42 -3.01 10.51
C GLY A 112 -8.20 -2.05 11.40
N GLY A 113 -7.49 -1.39 12.32
CA GLY A 113 -8.04 -0.46 13.33
C GLY A 113 -8.39 0.93 12.80
N VAL A 114 -9.22 1.03 11.74
CA VAL A 114 -9.48 2.30 11.05
C VAL A 114 -10.23 3.32 11.91
N LEU A 115 -9.69 4.53 12.02
CA LEU A 115 -10.46 5.70 12.42
C LEU A 115 -11.39 6.09 11.28
N LEU A 116 -12.69 5.82 11.40
CA LEU A 116 -13.66 6.03 10.31
C LEU A 116 -13.93 7.52 10.02
N ALA A 117 -14.01 8.36 11.05
CA ALA A 117 -14.38 9.77 10.89
C ALA A 117 -13.46 10.56 9.94
N PRO A 118 -12.12 10.41 9.98
CA PRO A 118 -11.22 11.08 9.02
C PRO A 118 -11.43 10.76 7.53
N TRP A 119 -12.14 9.69 7.18
CA TRP A 119 -12.42 9.32 5.78
C TRP A 119 -13.58 10.09 5.16
N PHE A 120 -14.43 10.71 5.99
CA PHE A 120 -15.50 11.56 5.49
C PHE A 120 -14.94 12.81 4.83
N ASP A 121 -15.61 13.26 3.77
CA ASP A 121 -15.34 14.50 3.03
C ASP A 121 -13.89 14.61 2.52
N ARG A 122 -13.26 13.46 2.24
CA ARG A 122 -11.97 13.36 1.58
C ARG A 122 -12.11 13.15 0.08
N ASP A 123 -11.11 13.63 -0.64
CA ASP A 123 -10.91 13.34 -2.05
C ASP A 123 -10.24 11.96 -2.14
N LEU A 124 -10.99 10.95 -2.60
CA LEU A 124 -10.51 9.57 -2.59
C LEU A 124 -10.12 9.10 -4.00
N GLY A 125 -8.91 8.53 -4.09
CA GLY A 125 -8.42 7.73 -5.20
C GLY A 125 -8.62 6.25 -4.90
N LEU A 126 -8.29 5.39 -5.86
CA LEU A 126 -8.42 3.95 -5.73
C LEU A 126 -7.15 3.27 -6.19
N ALA A 127 -6.59 2.38 -5.38
CA ALA A 127 -5.38 1.67 -5.73
C ALA A 127 -5.39 0.23 -5.22
N GLY A 128 -4.55 -0.61 -5.81
CA GLY A 128 -4.34 -1.98 -5.38
C GLY A 128 -3.89 -2.86 -6.53
N ARG A 129 -4.40 -4.09 -6.57
CA ARG A 129 -3.99 -5.11 -7.54
C ARG A 129 -5.22 -5.72 -8.21
N VAL A 130 -5.12 -5.98 -9.51
CA VAL A 130 -6.15 -6.63 -10.31
C VAL A 130 -5.57 -7.89 -10.93
N HIS A 131 -6.28 -9.01 -10.80
CA HIS A 131 -5.94 -10.26 -11.47
C HIS A 131 -6.68 -10.35 -12.79
N VAL A 132 -5.93 -10.48 -13.87
CA VAL A 132 -6.48 -10.55 -15.23
C VAL A 132 -6.10 -11.86 -15.89
N ARG A 133 -6.97 -12.33 -16.79
CA ARG A 133 -6.70 -13.46 -17.67
C ARG A 133 -6.60 -12.97 -19.11
N HIS A 134 -5.49 -13.31 -19.75
CA HIS A 134 -5.25 -13.06 -21.17
C HIS A 134 -6.00 -14.06 -22.04
N ALA A 135 -6.16 -13.75 -23.33
CA ALA A 135 -6.84 -14.62 -24.29
C ALA A 135 -6.15 -16.01 -24.46
N ASP A 136 -4.85 -16.09 -24.16
CA ASP A 136 -4.07 -17.34 -24.14
C ASP A 136 -4.24 -18.16 -22.85
N GLY A 137 -5.05 -17.68 -21.90
CA GLY A 137 -5.32 -18.31 -20.62
C GLY A 137 -4.34 -17.94 -19.50
N ARG A 138 -3.27 -17.17 -19.80
CA ARG A 138 -2.28 -16.75 -18.81
C ARG A 138 -2.92 -15.81 -17.77
N LEU A 139 -2.66 -16.09 -16.49
CA LEU A 139 -3.00 -15.20 -15.39
C LEU A 139 -1.87 -14.20 -15.15
N GLU A 140 -2.25 -12.95 -14.96
CA GLU A 140 -1.34 -11.86 -14.61
C GLU A 140 -1.93 -11.03 -13.48
N SER A 141 -1.06 -10.52 -12.63
CA SER A 141 -1.44 -9.59 -11.57
C SER A 141 -0.86 -8.22 -11.88
N VAL A 142 -1.71 -7.21 -11.88
CA VAL A 142 -1.40 -5.87 -12.37
C VAL A 142 -1.71 -4.86 -11.27
N LEU A 143 -0.76 -3.98 -10.96
CA LEU A 143 -1.00 -2.88 -10.05
C LEU A 143 -1.84 -1.80 -10.72
N LEU A 144 -2.86 -1.33 -10.03
CA LEU A 144 -3.73 -0.26 -10.49
C LEU A 144 -3.63 0.89 -9.50
N ASN A 145 -3.42 2.11 -10.00
CA ASN A 145 -3.45 3.31 -9.18
C ASN A 145 -4.17 4.47 -9.88
N VAL A 146 -5.41 4.73 -9.49
CA VAL A 146 -6.18 5.87 -9.96
C VAL A 146 -5.86 7.09 -9.08
N ASP A 147 -4.73 7.75 -9.37
CA ASP A 147 -4.21 8.92 -8.63
C ASP A 147 -4.94 10.23 -8.96
N ARG A 148 -6.27 10.21 -8.81
CA ARG A 148 -7.16 11.37 -8.94
C ARG A 148 -8.40 11.18 -8.08
N ALA A 149 -9.00 12.28 -7.65
CA ALA A 149 -10.23 12.25 -6.84
C ALA A 149 -11.40 11.70 -7.67
N ILE A 150 -11.76 10.44 -7.45
CA ILE A 150 -12.87 9.75 -8.14
C ILE A 150 -14.03 9.39 -7.21
N ALA A 151 -13.84 9.52 -5.89
CA ALA A 151 -14.85 9.19 -4.92
C ALA A 151 -14.77 10.08 -3.68
N THR A 152 -15.86 10.12 -2.92
CA THR A 152 -15.90 10.73 -1.58
C THR A 152 -16.92 10.01 -0.71
N ILE A 153 -16.72 10.05 0.61
CA ILE A 153 -17.71 9.61 1.60
C ILE A 153 -18.32 10.88 2.20
N PRO A 154 -19.48 11.35 1.70
CA PRO A 154 -20.01 12.63 2.14
C PRO A 154 -20.59 12.54 3.56
N SER A 155 -20.27 13.51 4.40
CA SER A 155 -20.93 13.69 5.70
C SER A 155 -22.41 14.02 5.52
N LEU A 156 -23.25 13.55 6.45
CA LEU A 156 -24.61 14.05 6.56
C LEU A 156 -24.58 15.48 7.12
N ALA A 157 -25.33 16.39 6.52
CA ALA A 157 -25.38 17.77 6.98
C ALA A 157 -25.88 17.85 8.43
N ILE A 158 -25.19 18.64 9.27
CA ILE A 158 -25.51 18.82 10.70
C ILE A 158 -26.96 19.23 10.98
N HIS A 159 -27.62 19.91 10.02
CA HIS A 159 -29.03 20.28 10.13
C HIS A 159 -29.97 19.07 10.22
N LEU A 160 -29.55 17.93 9.65
CA LEU A 160 -30.23 16.65 9.64
C LEU A 160 -29.68 15.67 10.71
N ASP A 161 -28.54 16.01 11.32
CA ASP A 161 -27.92 15.25 12.42
C ASP A 161 -27.30 16.21 13.47
N ARG A 162 -28.15 16.81 14.29
CA ARG A 162 -27.77 17.90 15.21
C ARG A 162 -26.84 17.45 16.34
N ASP A 163 -26.86 16.17 16.67
CA ASP A 163 -26.12 15.59 17.79
C ASP A 163 -24.87 14.82 17.35
N VAL A 164 -24.41 14.98 16.10
CA VAL A 164 -23.27 14.23 15.53
C VAL A 164 -21.98 14.37 16.36
N ASN A 165 -21.78 15.52 17.01
CA ASN A 165 -20.61 15.79 17.86
C ASN A 165 -20.72 15.19 19.28
N SER A 166 -21.82 14.53 19.61
CA SER A 166 -22.09 13.96 20.94
C SER A 166 -21.64 12.49 21.06
N GLY A 167 -20.79 12.00 20.15
CA GLY A 167 -20.14 10.68 20.27
C GLY A 167 -20.95 9.51 19.71
N ARG A 168 -21.74 9.71 18.66
CA ARG A 168 -22.49 8.62 18.00
C ARG A 168 -21.56 7.70 17.22
N PRO A 169 -21.71 6.35 17.31
CA PRO A 169 -20.90 5.44 16.52
C PRO A 169 -21.25 5.54 15.04
N ILE A 170 -20.20 5.58 14.21
CA ILE A 170 -20.31 5.47 12.75
C ILE A 170 -20.51 3.99 12.39
N ASN A 171 -21.52 3.70 11.57
CA ASN A 171 -21.78 2.36 11.07
C ASN A 171 -20.95 2.09 9.81
N PRO A 172 -19.94 1.19 9.86
CA PRO A 172 -19.07 0.93 8.72
C PRO A 172 -19.81 0.33 7.51
N GLN A 173 -20.91 -0.39 7.73
CA GLN A 173 -21.65 -1.05 6.66
C GLN A 173 -22.54 -0.08 5.87
N THR A 174 -23.14 0.90 6.54
CA THR A 174 -24.17 1.77 5.92
C THR A 174 -23.70 3.21 5.68
N GLN A 175 -22.60 3.64 6.29
CA GLN A 175 -22.15 5.05 6.23
C GLN A 175 -20.79 5.24 5.57
N MET A 176 -20.08 4.16 5.21
CA MET A 176 -18.71 4.26 4.65
C MET A 176 -18.60 3.90 3.16
N ALA A 177 -19.72 3.69 2.46
CA ALA A 177 -19.69 3.41 1.02
C ALA A 177 -19.40 4.70 0.23
N PRO A 178 -18.24 4.84 -0.44
CA PRO A 178 -17.94 6.05 -1.18
C PRO A 178 -18.83 6.20 -2.40
N VAL A 179 -19.22 7.43 -2.70
CA VAL A 179 -19.97 7.83 -3.91
C VAL A 179 -18.97 8.08 -5.03
N LEU A 180 -19.18 7.45 -6.20
CA LEU A 180 -18.29 7.60 -7.36
C LEU A 180 -18.89 8.52 -8.42
N LEU A 181 -20.06 8.16 -8.95
CA LEU A 181 -20.68 8.89 -10.05
C LEU A 181 -22.19 8.72 -10.10
N GLN A 182 -22.86 9.66 -10.76
CA GLN A 182 -24.30 9.56 -11.05
C GLN A 182 -24.50 8.71 -12.30
N SER A 183 -25.06 7.51 -12.15
CA SER A 183 -25.38 6.63 -13.27
C SER A 183 -26.27 5.47 -12.82
N GLU A 184 -27.13 5.02 -13.72
CA GLU A 184 -27.96 3.82 -13.55
C GLU A 184 -27.33 2.57 -14.18
N THR A 185 -26.37 2.73 -15.10
CA THR A 185 -25.86 1.65 -15.95
C THR A 185 -24.39 1.34 -15.72
N ALA A 186 -23.57 2.33 -15.37
CA ALA A 186 -22.11 2.16 -15.24
C ALA A 186 -21.77 1.10 -14.19
N THR A 187 -20.83 0.20 -14.51
CA THR A 187 -20.39 -0.87 -13.62
C THR A 187 -18.93 -0.67 -13.18
N LEU A 188 -18.58 -1.22 -12.01
CA LEU A 188 -17.19 -1.22 -11.55
C LEU A 188 -16.26 -1.95 -12.53
N ALA A 189 -16.71 -3.05 -13.13
CA ALA A 189 -15.91 -3.82 -14.07
C ALA A 189 -15.52 -3.01 -15.31
N GLU A 190 -16.45 -2.23 -15.87
CA GLU A 190 -16.17 -1.33 -17.01
C GLU A 190 -15.15 -0.25 -16.63
N LEU A 191 -15.30 0.35 -15.45
CA LEU A 191 -14.35 1.37 -14.95
C LEU A 191 -12.94 0.79 -14.75
N VAL A 192 -12.84 -0.38 -14.13
CA VAL A 192 -11.54 -1.06 -13.93
C VAL A 192 -10.92 -1.43 -15.27
N ALA A 193 -11.70 -1.96 -16.22
CA ALA A 193 -11.20 -2.27 -17.56
C ALA A 193 -10.68 -1.02 -18.27
N GLN A 194 -11.40 0.11 -18.16
CA GLN A 194 -10.96 1.39 -18.71
C GLN A 194 -9.63 1.84 -18.08
N TRP A 195 -9.49 1.78 -16.76
CA TRP A 195 -8.25 2.20 -16.10
C TRP A 195 -7.07 1.28 -16.40
N LEU A 196 -7.31 -0.03 -16.56
CA LEU A 196 -6.29 -0.99 -17.01
C LEU A 196 -5.83 -0.69 -18.43
N GLU A 197 -6.73 -0.33 -19.34
CA GLU A 197 -6.37 0.10 -20.69
C GLU A 197 -5.57 1.42 -20.64
N GLU A 198 -6.02 2.40 -19.86
CA GLU A 198 -5.36 3.72 -19.72
C GLU A 198 -3.92 3.60 -19.20
N GLN A 199 -3.68 2.75 -18.19
CA GLN A 199 -2.39 2.67 -17.50
C GLN A 199 -1.44 1.63 -18.10
N HIS A 200 -1.97 0.51 -18.60
CA HIS A 200 -1.19 -0.65 -19.01
C HIS A 200 -1.41 -1.06 -20.47
N GLY A 201 -2.32 -0.41 -21.19
CA GLY A 201 -2.68 -0.79 -22.56
C GLY A 201 -3.36 -2.16 -22.66
N LEU A 202 -3.84 -2.72 -21.53
CA LEU A 202 -4.45 -4.04 -21.48
C LEU A 202 -5.88 -3.98 -22.04
N ARG A 203 -6.05 -4.52 -23.25
CA ARG A 203 -7.33 -4.65 -23.94
C ARG A 203 -7.75 -6.11 -24.00
N ALA A 204 -9.07 -6.34 -23.99
CA ALA A 204 -9.67 -7.67 -24.15
C ALA A 204 -9.16 -8.71 -23.14
N VAL A 205 -8.80 -8.27 -21.93
CA VAL A 205 -8.51 -9.14 -20.79
C VAL A 205 -9.78 -9.38 -19.98
N GLU A 206 -9.90 -10.58 -19.41
CA GLU A 206 -10.95 -10.89 -18.43
C GLU A 206 -10.45 -10.46 -17.05
N ILE A 207 -11.21 -9.63 -16.33
CA ILE A 207 -10.95 -9.34 -14.92
C ILE A 207 -11.43 -10.54 -14.10
N VAL A 208 -10.49 -11.24 -13.47
CA VAL A 208 -10.77 -12.44 -12.66
C VAL A 208 -11.19 -12.07 -11.25
N ASP A 209 -10.39 -11.21 -10.59
CA ASP A 209 -10.64 -10.71 -9.24
C ASP A 209 -9.78 -9.46 -8.99
N PHE A 210 -10.00 -8.77 -7.87
CA PHE A 210 -9.23 -7.61 -7.48
C PHE A 210 -9.12 -7.45 -5.97
N GLU A 211 -8.04 -6.79 -5.55
CA GLU A 211 -7.84 -6.29 -4.20
C GLU A 211 -7.57 -4.78 -4.31
N LEU A 212 -8.64 -4.00 -4.24
CA LEU A 212 -8.59 -2.54 -4.39
C LEU A 212 -9.06 -1.87 -3.10
N GLY A 213 -8.46 -0.74 -2.77
CA GLY A 213 -8.85 0.08 -1.63
C GLY A 213 -8.81 1.56 -1.96
N PHE A 214 -9.60 2.33 -1.23
CA PHE A 214 -9.57 3.78 -1.32
C PHE A 214 -8.38 4.34 -0.54
N TYR A 215 -7.89 5.49 -0.98
CA TYR A 215 -6.90 6.27 -0.25
C TYR A 215 -7.11 7.77 -0.50
N ASP A 216 -6.67 8.60 0.44
CA ASP A 216 -6.68 10.07 0.29
C ASP A 216 -5.65 10.48 -0.78
N VAL A 217 -6.09 11.20 -1.83
CA VAL A 217 -5.18 11.71 -2.88
C VAL A 217 -4.39 12.93 -2.43
N GLN A 218 -4.71 13.51 -1.26
CA GLN A 218 -3.92 14.59 -0.69
C GLN A 218 -2.47 14.11 -0.51
N PRO A 219 -1.48 14.77 -1.15
CA PRO A 219 -0.10 14.32 -1.09
C PRO A 219 0.50 14.53 0.32
N PRO A 220 1.51 13.73 0.69
CA PRO A 220 2.34 13.97 1.87
C PRO A 220 2.90 15.39 1.85
N SER A 221 2.94 16.06 3.00
CA SER A 221 3.42 17.43 3.09
C SER A 221 4.13 17.73 4.40
N LEU A 222 4.98 18.76 4.37
CA LEU A 222 5.48 19.38 5.60
C LEU A 222 4.50 20.44 6.07
N VAL A 223 4.13 20.38 7.34
CA VAL A 223 3.19 21.30 7.99
C VAL A 223 3.81 21.89 9.25
N GLY A 224 3.14 22.89 9.84
CA GLY A 224 3.66 23.68 10.96
C GLY A 224 4.25 25.01 10.49
N VAL A 225 4.34 25.98 11.40
CA VAL A 225 4.76 27.36 11.09
C VAL A 225 6.18 27.40 10.49
N LYS A 226 7.01 26.42 10.84
CA LYS A 226 8.38 26.26 10.36
C LYS A 226 8.56 24.98 9.54
N GLN A 227 7.48 24.36 9.07
CA GLN A 227 7.51 23.09 8.34
C GLN A 227 8.18 21.94 9.12
N GLU A 228 7.99 21.92 10.44
CA GLU A 228 8.64 20.99 11.36
C GLU A 228 7.91 19.65 11.55
N LEU A 229 6.72 19.48 10.96
CA LEU A 229 5.91 18.26 11.06
C LEU A 229 5.70 17.64 9.68
N VAL A 230 5.58 16.31 9.63
CA VAL A 230 5.18 15.57 8.43
C VAL A 230 3.71 15.17 8.58
N ALA A 231 2.87 15.53 7.61
CA ALA A 231 1.49 15.09 7.51
C ALA A 231 1.33 14.19 6.28
N SER A 232 0.93 12.94 6.52
CA SER A 232 0.67 11.97 5.46
C SER A 232 -0.21 10.84 5.96
N ALA A 233 -1.02 10.26 5.07
CA ALA A 233 -1.57 8.93 5.29
C ALA A 233 -0.43 7.91 5.39
N ARG A 234 -0.70 6.79 6.08
CA ARG A 234 0.17 5.58 6.11
C ARG A 234 1.57 5.79 6.71
N LEU A 235 1.79 6.86 7.48
CA LEU A 235 3.04 6.99 8.26
C LEU A 235 3.27 5.75 9.12
N ASP A 236 2.20 5.28 9.75
CA ASP A 236 2.09 3.94 10.30
C ASP A 236 1.82 2.92 9.16
N ASN A 237 2.79 2.12 8.73
CA ASN A 237 4.20 2.08 9.17
C ASN A 237 5.20 2.23 8.03
N LEU A 238 4.77 2.86 6.94
CA LEU A 238 5.63 3.12 5.78
C LEU A 238 6.81 4.03 6.12
N LEU A 239 6.72 4.81 7.20
CA LEU A 239 7.87 5.55 7.73
C LEU A 239 9.01 4.59 8.14
N SER A 240 8.69 3.50 8.86
CA SER A 240 9.70 2.52 9.27
C SER A 240 10.21 1.69 8.10
N CYS A 241 9.34 1.33 7.15
CA CYS A 241 9.75 0.71 5.89
C CYS A 241 10.78 1.58 5.15
N PHE A 242 10.48 2.88 5.00
CA PHE A 242 11.38 3.83 4.35
C PHE A 242 12.71 4.00 5.09
N MET A 243 12.66 4.18 6.42
CA MET A 243 13.89 4.30 7.24
C MET A 243 14.73 3.03 7.20
N GLY A 244 14.10 1.85 7.27
CA GLY A 244 14.76 0.56 7.18
C GLY A 244 15.42 0.34 5.82
N LEU A 245 14.73 0.74 4.73
CA LEU A 245 15.29 0.71 3.39
C LEU A 245 16.48 1.66 3.25
N GLU A 246 16.36 2.93 3.66
CA GLU A 246 17.47 3.90 3.60
C GLU A 246 18.70 3.40 4.38
N ALA A 247 18.49 2.82 5.57
CA ALA A 247 19.57 2.26 6.37
C ALA A 247 20.23 1.05 5.69
N LEU A 248 19.44 0.15 5.10
CA LEU A 248 19.96 -1.01 4.38
C LEU A 248 20.75 -0.61 3.12
N LEU A 249 20.24 0.38 2.36
CA LEU A 249 20.92 0.91 1.17
C LEU A 249 22.27 1.56 1.51
N ALA A 250 22.35 2.25 2.65
CA ALA A 250 23.55 2.91 3.14
C ALA A 250 24.53 1.96 3.85
N CYS A 251 24.21 0.67 3.99
CA CYS A 251 25.07 -0.31 4.65
C CYS A 251 26.38 -0.50 3.87
N ASP A 252 27.50 -0.55 4.60
CA ASP A 252 28.86 -0.73 4.05
C ASP A 252 29.18 -2.19 3.69
N GLY A 253 28.30 -3.13 4.03
CA GLY A 253 28.50 -4.56 3.77
C GLY A 253 29.47 -5.26 4.72
N SER A 254 29.94 -4.60 5.78
CA SER A 254 30.84 -5.22 6.77
C SER A 254 30.13 -6.24 7.67
N GLN A 255 28.80 -6.14 7.79
CA GLN A 255 27.96 -7.03 8.59
C GLN A 255 26.76 -7.51 7.78
N GLY A 256 26.20 -8.65 8.18
CA GLY A 256 24.91 -9.07 7.66
C GLY A 256 23.81 -8.10 8.10
N ALA A 257 23.02 -7.62 7.14
CA ALA A 257 21.88 -6.73 7.40
C ALA A 257 20.63 -7.27 6.70
N LEU A 258 19.47 -7.12 7.35
CA LEU A 258 18.17 -7.63 6.92
C LEU A 258 17.08 -6.59 7.21
N LEU A 259 16.28 -6.28 6.20
CA LEU A 259 14.98 -5.61 6.33
C LEU A 259 13.89 -6.63 6.08
N VAL A 260 12.94 -6.75 7.01
CA VAL A 260 11.72 -7.55 6.87
C VAL A 260 10.54 -6.62 6.98
N ALA A 261 9.83 -6.40 5.88
CA ALA A 261 8.59 -5.65 5.84
C ALA A 261 7.44 -6.60 5.49
N ASN A 262 6.64 -6.94 6.49
CA ASN A 262 5.53 -7.89 6.36
C ASN A 262 4.21 -7.19 6.04
N ASP A 263 3.27 -7.93 5.48
CA ASP A 263 1.90 -7.48 5.29
C ASP A 263 0.99 -7.98 6.42
N HIS A 264 -0.24 -7.49 6.50
CA HIS A 264 -1.26 -7.93 7.47
C HIS A 264 -0.93 -7.71 8.96
N GLU A 265 -0.07 -6.76 9.32
CA GLU A 265 0.17 -6.43 10.73
C GLU A 265 -1.12 -5.96 11.41
N GLU A 266 -1.86 -5.08 10.74
CA GLU A 266 -3.05 -4.38 11.26
C GLU A 266 -4.23 -5.31 11.53
N VAL A 267 -4.14 -6.56 11.06
CA VAL A 267 -5.14 -7.62 11.25
C VAL A 267 -4.60 -8.83 12.03
N GLY A 268 -3.44 -8.69 12.67
CA GLY A 268 -2.88 -9.67 13.60
C GLY A 268 -1.78 -10.57 13.03
N SER A 269 -1.24 -10.29 11.85
CA SER A 269 -0.07 -10.94 11.23
C SER A 269 -0.20 -12.44 10.89
N ALA A 270 -1.36 -13.07 11.13
CA ALA A 270 -1.59 -14.49 10.96
C ALA A 270 -1.93 -14.86 9.50
N SER A 271 -0.99 -14.61 8.58
CA SER A 271 -1.11 -14.91 7.15
C SER A 271 0.21 -15.44 6.58
N ALA A 272 0.22 -15.94 5.34
CA ALA A 272 1.44 -16.47 4.72
C ALA A 272 2.54 -15.41 4.49
N CYS A 273 2.15 -14.14 4.36
CA CYS A 273 3.02 -12.97 4.17
C CYS A 273 3.12 -12.06 5.42
N GLY A 274 2.46 -12.44 6.51
CA GLY A 274 2.51 -11.73 7.79
C GLY A 274 3.62 -12.24 8.72
N ALA A 275 3.88 -11.49 9.79
CA ALA A 275 4.99 -11.78 10.71
C ALA A 275 4.85 -13.11 11.48
N GLN A 276 3.62 -13.58 11.70
CA GLN A 276 3.37 -14.92 12.28
C GLN A 276 3.41 -16.03 11.22
N GLY A 277 3.47 -15.67 9.95
CA GLY A 277 3.64 -16.58 8.83
C GLY A 277 5.05 -17.15 8.71
N PRO A 278 5.24 -18.14 7.81
CA PRO A 278 6.53 -18.79 7.65
C PRO A 278 7.54 -17.94 6.86
N PHE A 279 7.15 -16.79 6.29
CA PHE A 279 7.96 -16.06 5.30
C PHE A 279 9.38 -15.79 5.75
N TRP A 280 9.54 -15.20 6.94
CA TRP A 280 10.87 -14.91 7.48
C TRP A 280 11.61 -16.16 8.01
N ARG A 281 10.89 -17.22 8.38
CA ARG A 281 11.50 -18.48 8.90
C ARG A 281 12.04 -19.38 7.80
N THR A 282 11.46 -19.30 6.61
CA THR A 282 11.83 -20.09 5.43
C THR A 282 12.80 -19.36 4.52
N PHE A 283 13.21 -18.15 4.91
CA PHE A 283 14.28 -17.38 4.29
C PHE A 283 15.65 -17.96 4.65
#